data_AF-A0A7X4AQV4-F1
#
_entry.id   AF-A0A7X4AQV4-F1
#
_cell.length_a   1.000
_cell.length_b   1.000
_cell.length_c   1.000
_cell.angle_alpha   90.00
_cell.angle_beta   90.00
_cell.angle_gamma   90.00
#
_symmetry.space_group_name_H-M   'P 1'
#
loop_
_entity.id
_entity.type
_entity.pdbx_description
1 polymer ?
#
loop_
_entity_poly.entity_id
_entity_poly.type
_entity_poly.pdbx_seq_one_letter_code
_entity_poly.pdbx_strand_id
1 'polypeptide(L)'
;MSQTEKDIDQQTNLKMEKAIRSQMETLIPEMQKMADNYNIAGDKSPYRNVLNVAVDPASDVEVTKNFILYQLGRDQRSPWRNTDNEGKKLGLALVDAIKKLDSNAKLVVKNIGRNPETDKELVQQAHRRLMQLYLGNLVRYQVYLTFKAS
;
A
#
# COMPACT_ATOMS: atom_id res chain seq x y z
N MET A 1 30.08 -9.83 7.29
CA MET A 1 29.81 -9.51 5.88
C MET A 1 31.07 -9.02 5.22
N SER A 2 31.47 -9.66 4.12
CA SER A 2 32.56 -9.21 3.25
C SER A 2 32.16 -7.95 2.47
N GLN A 3 33.13 -7.22 1.91
CA GLN A 3 32.85 -6.04 1.08
C GLN A 3 32.00 -6.42 -0.15
N THR A 4 32.30 -7.56 -0.76
CA THR A 4 31.56 -8.12 -1.91
C THR A 4 30.09 -8.39 -1.59
N GLU A 5 29.79 -8.91 -0.38
CA GLU A 5 28.40 -9.15 0.05
C GLU A 5 27.63 -7.84 0.20
N LYS A 6 28.26 -6.80 0.78
CA LYS A 6 27.64 -5.47 0.91
C LYS A 6 27.32 -4.85 -0.45
N ASP A 7 28.21 -5.01 -1.43
CA ASP A 7 28.04 -4.45 -2.77
C ASP A 7 26.88 -5.16 -3.52
N ILE A 8 26.75 -6.48 -3.36
CA ILE A 8 25.63 -7.28 -3.92
C ILE A 8 24.29 -6.87 -3.30
N ASP A 9 24.24 -6.67 -1.98
CA ASP A 9 23.03 -6.24 -1.27
C ASP A 9 22.62 -4.83 -1.70
N GLN A 10 23.59 -3.90 -1.81
CA GLN A 10 23.32 -2.55 -2.29
C GLN A 10 22.79 -2.54 -3.73
N GLN A 11 23.38 -3.33 -4.63
CA GLN A 11 22.89 -3.45 -5.99
C GLN A 11 21.47 -4.04 -6.06
N THR A 12 21.19 -5.05 -5.23
CA THR A 12 19.87 -5.68 -5.12
C THR A 12 18.83 -4.66 -4.64
N ASN A 13 19.15 -3.87 -3.62
CA ASN A 13 18.29 -2.80 -3.10
C ASN A 13 17.96 -1.74 -4.16
N LEU A 14 18.97 -1.30 -4.93
CA LEU A 14 18.77 -0.31 -6.00
C LEU A 14 17.84 -0.85 -7.11
N LYS A 15 18.06 -2.09 -7.53
CA LYS A 15 17.20 -2.76 -8.53
C LYS A 15 15.76 -2.88 -8.02
N MET A 16 15.59 -3.25 -6.75
CA MET A 16 14.29 -3.42 -6.12
C MET A 16 13.53 -2.08 -6.02
N GLU A 17 14.17 -1.01 -5.56
CA GLU A 17 13.56 0.32 -5.53
C GLU A 17 13.17 0.82 -6.93
N LYS A 18 13.96 0.52 -7.97
CA LYS A 18 13.60 0.85 -9.36
C LYS A 18 12.37 0.05 -9.83
N ALA A 19 12.33 -1.25 -9.56
CA ALA A 19 11.22 -2.11 -9.93
C ALA A 19 9.93 -1.74 -9.19
N ILE A 20 10.02 -1.39 -7.91
CA ILE A 20 8.91 -0.89 -7.10
C ILE A 20 8.36 0.41 -7.69
N ARG A 21 9.21 1.37 -8.05
CA ARG A 21 8.77 2.63 -8.69
C ARG A 21 7.98 2.36 -9.97
N SER A 22 8.48 1.45 -10.82
CA SER A 22 7.77 1.07 -12.04
C SER A 22 6.41 0.42 -11.76
N GLN A 23 6.29 -0.44 -10.74
CA GLN A 23 4.98 -0.98 -10.35
C GLN A 23 4.02 0.09 -9.83
N MET A 24 4.54 1.09 -9.11
CA MET A 24 3.71 2.20 -8.61
C MET A 24 3.11 3.06 -9.73
N GLU A 25 3.72 3.13 -10.91
CA GLU A 25 3.17 3.84 -12.08
C GLU A 25 1.81 3.27 -12.50
N THR A 26 1.60 1.95 -12.34
CA THR A 26 0.32 1.28 -12.60
C THR A 26 -0.62 1.35 -11.40
N LEU A 27 -0.09 1.20 -10.19
CA LEU A 27 -0.90 1.14 -8.96
C LEU A 27 -1.50 2.50 -8.57
N ILE A 28 -0.84 3.62 -8.88
CA ILE A 28 -1.34 4.96 -8.54
C ILE A 28 -2.66 5.26 -9.25
N PRO A 29 -2.81 5.10 -10.58
CA PRO A 29 -4.09 5.27 -11.25
C PRO A 29 -5.21 4.38 -10.70
N GLU A 30 -4.92 3.12 -10.37
CA GLU A 30 -5.90 2.20 -9.77
C GLU A 30 -6.36 2.68 -8.38
N MET A 31 -5.41 3.14 -7.58
CA MET A 31 -5.66 3.73 -6.26
C MET A 31 -6.51 5.00 -6.36
N GLN A 32 -6.21 5.89 -7.31
CA GLN A 32 -6.97 7.11 -7.54
C GLN A 32 -8.41 6.80 -7.95
N LYS A 33 -8.62 5.86 -8.88
CA LYS A 33 -9.97 5.41 -9.26
C LYS A 33 -10.76 4.88 -8.07
N MET A 34 -10.13 4.08 -7.20
CA MET A 34 -10.78 3.64 -5.96
C MET A 34 -11.16 4.86 -5.09
N ALA A 35 -10.21 5.76 -4.84
CA ALA A 35 -10.44 6.95 -4.03
C ALA A 35 -11.60 7.82 -4.55
N ASP A 36 -11.67 8.02 -5.86
CA ASP A 36 -12.75 8.77 -6.51
C ASP A 36 -14.10 8.06 -6.37
N ASN A 37 -14.15 6.74 -6.58
CA ASN A 37 -15.37 5.94 -6.44
C ASN A 37 -15.98 6.01 -5.03
N TYR A 38 -15.16 6.19 -4.01
CA TYR A 38 -15.60 6.29 -2.61
C TYR A 38 -15.75 7.73 -2.10
N ASN A 39 -15.47 8.73 -2.95
CA ASN A 39 -15.48 10.15 -2.60
C ASN A 39 -14.75 10.44 -1.28
N ILE A 40 -13.46 10.08 -1.21
CA ILE A 40 -12.70 10.10 0.06
C ILE A 40 -12.29 11.50 0.56
N ALA A 41 -12.77 12.57 -0.09
CA ALA A 41 -12.49 13.95 0.31
C ALA A 41 -13.01 14.27 1.72
N GLY A 42 -12.33 15.17 2.43
CA GLY A 42 -12.74 15.66 3.76
C GLY A 42 -11.57 16.02 4.69
N ASP A 43 -11.89 16.70 5.79
CA ASP A 43 -10.89 17.26 6.73
C ASP A 43 -10.25 16.22 7.65
N LYS A 44 -10.95 15.12 7.94
CA LYS A 44 -10.44 14.02 8.75
C LYS A 44 -9.88 12.96 7.82
N SER A 45 -8.55 12.76 7.84
CA SER A 45 -7.87 11.73 7.04
C SER A 45 -7.67 10.45 7.87
N PRO A 46 -8.63 9.51 7.90
CA PRO A 46 -8.44 8.24 8.60
C PRO A 46 -7.28 7.43 7.96
N TYR A 47 -6.96 7.71 6.70
CA TYR A 47 -5.86 7.12 5.94
C TYR A 47 -4.49 7.46 6.54
N ARG A 48 -4.32 8.64 7.14
CA ARG A 48 -3.05 9.02 7.79
C ARG A 48 -2.74 8.13 8.98
N ASN A 49 -3.75 7.70 9.74
CA ASN A 49 -3.58 6.76 10.84
C ASN A 49 -3.16 5.37 10.33
N VAL A 50 -3.75 4.91 9.22
CA VAL A 50 -3.34 3.65 8.58
C VAL A 50 -1.91 3.74 8.06
N LEU A 51 -1.54 4.85 7.43
CA LEU A 51 -0.17 5.08 6.97
C LEU A 51 0.82 5.04 8.14
N ASN A 52 0.50 5.68 9.26
CA ASN A 52 1.35 5.66 10.46
C ASN A 52 1.58 4.23 10.96
N VAL A 53 0.56 3.38 10.96
CA VAL A 53 0.70 1.95 11.29
C VAL A 53 1.55 1.22 10.26
N ALA A 54 1.42 1.53 8.97
CA ALA A 54 2.16 0.86 7.89
C ALA A 54 3.66 1.21 7.85
N VAL A 55 4.04 2.40 8.31
CA VAL A 55 5.46 2.85 8.35
C VAL A 55 6.15 2.52 9.66
N ASP A 56 5.42 2.01 10.65
CA ASP A 56 6.02 1.51 11.90
C ASP A 56 6.98 0.34 11.58
N PRO A 57 8.24 0.38 12.05
CA PRO A 57 9.21 -0.69 11.79
C PRO A 57 8.74 -2.08 12.24
N ALA A 58 7.96 -2.16 13.32
CA ALA A 58 7.46 -3.41 13.88
C ALA A 58 6.19 -3.93 13.16
N SER A 59 5.58 -3.14 12.29
CA SER A 59 4.30 -3.47 11.66
C SER A 59 4.47 -4.10 10.29
N ASP A 60 3.82 -5.24 10.06
CA ASP A 60 3.76 -5.89 8.75
C ASP A 60 2.45 -5.56 7.99
N VAL A 61 2.31 -6.20 6.83
CA VAL A 61 1.11 -6.06 5.99
C VAL A 61 -0.15 -6.57 6.70
N GLU A 62 -0.04 -7.63 7.51
CA GLU A 62 -1.16 -8.22 8.22
C GLU A 62 -1.65 -7.30 9.33
N VAL A 63 -0.74 -6.73 10.12
CA VAL A 63 -1.04 -5.74 11.16
C VAL A 63 -1.78 -4.54 10.56
N THR A 64 -1.32 -4.04 9.41
CA THR A 64 -1.97 -2.91 8.73
C THR A 64 -3.38 -3.26 8.25
N LYS A 65 -3.59 -4.44 7.65
CA LYS A 65 -4.92 -4.91 7.24
C LYS A 65 -5.84 -5.07 8.46
N ASN A 66 -5.36 -5.68 9.53
CA ASN A 66 -6.13 -5.87 10.76
C ASN A 66 -6.51 -4.54 11.40
N PHE A 67 -5.63 -3.55 11.37
CA PHE A 67 -5.97 -2.20 11.81
C PHE A 67 -7.14 -1.62 11.01
N ILE A 68 -7.15 -1.73 9.67
CA ILE A 68 -8.26 -1.25 8.84
C ILE A 68 -9.57 -1.99 9.17
N LEU A 69 -9.52 -3.32 9.30
CA LEU A 69 -10.69 -4.14 9.66
C LEU A 69 -11.23 -3.78 11.05
N TYR A 70 -10.35 -3.51 12.00
CA TYR A 70 -10.73 -3.03 13.33
C TYR A 70 -11.42 -1.67 13.25
N GLN A 71 -10.87 -0.70 12.49
CA GLN A 71 -11.51 0.61 12.32
C GLN A 71 -12.90 0.49 11.66
N LEU A 72 -13.05 -0.44 10.71
CA LEU A 72 -14.32 -0.73 10.05
C LEU A 72 -15.40 -1.23 11.03
N GLY A 73 -15.01 -2.06 12.01
CA GLY A 73 -15.93 -2.62 13.01
C GLY A 73 -16.25 -1.68 14.17
N ARG A 74 -15.40 -0.68 14.43
CA ARG A 74 -15.46 0.13 15.65
C ARG A 74 -16.52 1.23 15.65
N ASP A 75 -16.78 1.88 14.52
CA ASP A 75 -17.65 3.07 14.46
C ASP A 75 -18.69 2.99 13.33
N GLN A 76 -19.96 3.18 13.67
CA GLN A 76 -21.09 3.15 12.74
C GLN A 76 -21.09 4.33 11.75
N ARG A 77 -20.47 5.46 12.11
CA ARG A 77 -20.35 6.66 11.27
C ARG A 77 -18.98 6.82 10.63
N SER A 78 -18.18 5.75 10.63
CA SER A 78 -16.83 5.79 10.10
C SER A 78 -16.79 5.90 8.57
N PRO A 79 -15.90 6.74 7.99
CA PRO A 79 -15.66 6.78 6.55
C PRO A 79 -15.28 5.42 5.94
N TRP A 80 -14.71 4.50 6.75
CA TRP A 80 -14.39 3.14 6.32
C TRP A 80 -15.62 2.35 5.84
N ARG A 81 -16.82 2.78 6.23
CA ARG A 81 -18.09 2.16 5.87
C ARG A 81 -18.74 2.76 4.64
N ASN A 82 -18.17 3.81 4.06
CA ASN A 82 -18.63 4.34 2.77
C ASN A 82 -18.64 3.20 1.75
N THR A 83 -19.70 3.10 0.97
CA THR A 83 -19.86 2.06 -0.04
C THR A 83 -19.67 2.62 -1.44
N ASP A 84 -19.12 1.80 -2.33
CA ASP A 84 -19.18 2.08 -3.76
C ASP A 84 -20.59 1.77 -4.31
N ASN A 85 -20.75 1.89 -5.63
CA ASN A 85 -21.99 1.60 -6.34
C ASN A 85 -22.44 0.13 -6.20
N GLU A 86 -21.54 -0.77 -5.83
CA GLU A 86 -21.82 -2.21 -5.65
C GLU A 86 -22.08 -2.57 -4.17
N GLY A 87 -22.08 -1.59 -3.27
CA GLY A 87 -22.32 -1.79 -1.84
C GLY A 87 -21.09 -2.28 -1.07
N LYS A 88 -19.91 -2.36 -1.70
CA LYS A 88 -18.68 -2.78 -1.02
C LYS A 88 -18.13 -1.63 -0.20
N LYS A 89 -17.83 -1.89 1.08
CA LYS A 89 -17.28 -0.88 2.01
C LYS A 89 -15.83 -0.54 1.67
N LEU A 90 -15.47 0.74 1.79
CA LEU A 90 -14.14 1.29 1.52
C LEU A 90 -13.03 0.54 2.29
N GLY A 91 -13.25 0.27 3.58
CA GLY A 91 -12.26 -0.48 4.38
C GLY A 91 -11.96 -1.87 3.81
N LEU A 92 -12.97 -2.57 3.27
CA LEU A 92 -12.78 -3.87 2.63
C LEU A 92 -12.09 -3.73 1.26
N ALA A 93 -12.46 -2.71 0.48
CA ALA A 93 -11.80 -2.43 -0.80
C ALA A 93 -10.31 -2.11 -0.63
N LEU A 94 -9.95 -1.32 0.38
CA LEU A 94 -8.55 -1.01 0.70
C LEU A 94 -7.78 -2.25 1.17
N VAL A 95 -8.39 -3.08 2.02
CA VAL A 95 -7.78 -4.36 2.45
C VAL A 95 -7.52 -5.27 1.26
N ASP A 96 -8.46 -5.38 0.32
CA ASP A 96 -8.29 -6.21 -0.88
C ASP A 96 -7.21 -5.64 -1.81
N ALA A 97 -7.12 -4.31 -1.94
CA ALA A 97 -6.04 -3.67 -2.69
C ALA A 97 -4.67 -4.00 -2.07
N ILE A 98 -4.54 -3.89 -0.75
CA ILE A 98 -3.30 -4.24 -0.02
C ILE A 98 -2.95 -5.73 -0.19
N LYS A 99 -3.95 -6.64 -0.15
CA LYS A 99 -3.73 -8.07 -0.42
C LYS A 99 -3.19 -8.30 -1.83
N LYS A 100 -3.75 -7.64 -2.85
CA LYS A 100 -3.31 -7.76 -4.25
C LYS A 100 -1.87 -7.26 -4.46
N LEU A 101 -1.33 -6.43 -3.57
CA LEU A 101 0.07 -6.01 -3.65
C LEU A 101 1.07 -7.18 -3.49
N ASP A 102 0.66 -8.34 -2.93
CA ASP A 102 1.52 -9.54 -2.90
C ASP A 102 1.92 -10.00 -4.30
N SER A 103 0.96 -10.04 -5.23
CA SER A 103 1.24 -10.39 -6.63
C SER A 103 2.18 -9.38 -7.28
N ASN A 104 2.00 -8.08 -6.99
CA ASN A 104 2.90 -7.03 -7.47
C ASN A 104 4.31 -7.16 -6.87
N ALA A 105 4.43 -7.55 -5.59
CA ALA A 105 5.71 -7.79 -4.94
C ALA A 105 6.45 -8.98 -5.57
N LYS A 106 5.74 -10.06 -5.90
CA LYS A 106 6.31 -11.19 -6.64
C LYS A 106 6.82 -10.76 -8.02
N LEU A 107 6.11 -9.88 -8.71
CA LEU A 107 6.56 -9.28 -9.96
C LEU A 107 7.81 -8.41 -9.78
N VAL A 108 7.88 -7.60 -8.72
CA VAL A 108 9.10 -6.83 -8.37
C VAL A 108 10.30 -7.77 -8.24
N VAL A 109 10.18 -8.83 -7.45
CA VAL A 109 11.26 -9.80 -7.22
C VAL A 109 11.67 -10.50 -8.52
N LYS A 110 10.70 -10.89 -9.35
CA LYS A 110 10.95 -11.47 -10.67
C LYS A 110 11.71 -10.48 -11.58
N ASN A 111 11.33 -9.21 -11.59
CA ASN A 111 11.90 -8.18 -12.45
C ASN A 111 13.36 -7.82 -12.10
N ILE A 112 13.81 -8.13 -10.88
CA ILE A 112 15.21 -7.97 -10.48
C ILE A 112 16.06 -9.22 -10.71
N GLY A 113 15.50 -10.27 -11.35
CA GLY A 113 16.18 -11.51 -11.67
C GLY A 113 16.25 -12.51 -10.52
N ARG A 114 15.36 -12.39 -9.53
CA ARG A 114 15.24 -13.27 -8.37
C ARG A 114 14.00 -14.16 -8.50
N ASN A 115 13.94 -15.25 -7.74
CA ASN A 115 12.80 -16.19 -7.80
C ASN A 115 11.89 -15.95 -6.59
N PRO A 116 10.66 -15.45 -6.78
CA PRO A 116 9.76 -15.14 -5.66
C PRO A 116 9.38 -16.34 -4.79
N GLU A 117 9.47 -17.57 -5.31
CA GLU A 117 9.15 -18.78 -4.54
C GLU A 117 10.24 -19.14 -3.54
N THR A 118 11.50 -18.79 -3.84
CA THR A 118 12.67 -19.03 -2.98
C THR A 118 13.07 -17.80 -2.17
N ASP A 119 12.96 -16.61 -2.76
CA ASP A 119 13.38 -15.33 -2.17
C ASP A 119 12.22 -14.66 -1.41
N LYS A 120 11.60 -15.39 -0.46
CA LYS A 120 10.41 -14.94 0.27
C LYS A 120 10.61 -13.65 1.07
N GLU A 121 11.81 -13.45 1.62
CA GLU A 121 12.15 -12.22 2.33
C GLU A 121 12.12 -10.99 1.42
N LEU A 122 12.62 -11.12 0.18
CA LEU A 122 12.55 -10.04 -0.81
C LEU A 122 11.10 -9.74 -1.20
N VAL A 123 10.24 -10.77 -1.31
CA VAL A 123 8.80 -10.58 -1.58
C VAL A 123 8.15 -9.82 -0.42
N GLN A 124 8.42 -10.20 0.83
CA GLN A 124 7.88 -9.51 2.01
C GLN A 124 8.35 -8.05 2.09
N GLN A 125 9.62 -7.80 1.82
CA GLN A 125 10.18 -6.44 1.78
C GLN A 125 9.52 -5.60 0.69
N ALA A 126 9.40 -6.14 -0.54
CA ALA A 126 8.74 -5.46 -1.65
C ALA A 126 7.25 -5.21 -1.36
N HIS A 127 6.53 -6.18 -0.77
CA HIS A 127 5.11 -6.03 -0.43
C HIS A 127 4.90 -4.94 0.61
N ARG A 128 5.70 -4.94 1.69
CA ARG A 128 5.67 -3.89 2.71
C ARG A 128 5.94 -2.52 2.08
N ARG A 129 6.97 -2.42 1.23
CA ARG A 129 7.34 -1.16 0.60
C ARG A 129 6.28 -0.65 -0.37
N LEU A 130 5.68 -1.52 -1.18
CA LEU A 130 4.54 -1.19 -2.04
C LEU A 130 3.34 -0.70 -1.22
N MET A 131 2.99 -1.37 -0.13
CA MET A 131 1.90 -0.95 0.76
C MET A 131 2.14 0.46 1.33
N GLN A 132 3.35 0.74 1.82
CA GLN A 132 3.71 2.06 2.36
C GLN A 132 3.58 3.15 1.30
N LEU A 133 4.09 2.91 0.08
CA LEU A 133 4.00 3.87 -1.01
C LEU A 133 2.57 4.05 -1.52
N TYR A 134 1.80 2.97 -1.58
CA TYR A 134 0.39 2.98 -1.94
C TYR A 134 -0.42 3.86 -0.97
N LEU A 135 -0.31 3.60 0.33
CA LEU A 135 -0.98 4.37 1.37
C LEU A 135 -0.49 5.82 1.43
N GLY A 136 0.81 6.05 1.23
CA GLY A 136 1.38 7.39 1.17
C GLY A 136 0.81 8.23 0.02
N ASN A 137 0.64 7.62 -1.15
CA ASN A 137 0.00 8.27 -2.28
C ASN A 137 -1.52 8.44 -2.10
N LEU A 138 -2.20 7.49 -1.44
CA LEU A 138 -3.61 7.62 -1.08
C LEU A 138 -3.86 8.83 -0.17
N VAL A 139 -3.02 9.02 0.86
CA VAL A 139 -3.09 10.20 1.74
C VAL A 139 -2.87 11.49 0.95
N ARG A 140 -1.86 11.53 0.07
CA ARG A 140 -1.61 12.70 -0.79
C ARG A 140 -2.80 13.01 -1.70
N TYR A 141 -3.39 11.98 -2.30
CA TYR A 141 -4.51 12.14 -3.22
C TYR A 141 -5.78 12.59 -2.49
N GLN A 142 -6.05 12.04 -1.31
CA GLN A 142 -7.15 12.50 -0.47
C GLN A 142 -7.03 13.98 -0.12
N VAL A 143 -5.83 14.44 0.26
CA VAL A 143 -5.56 15.86 0.51
C VAL A 143 -5.86 16.71 -0.74
N TYR A 144 -5.38 16.28 -1.91
CA TYR A 144 -5.68 16.94 -3.18
C TYR A 144 -7.18 17.03 -3.46
N LEU A 145 -7.93 15.94 -3.27
CA LEU A 145 -9.39 15.92 -3.45
C LEU A 145 -10.10 16.89 -2.50
N THR A 146 -9.67 16.95 -1.23
CA THR A 146 -10.22 17.89 -0.25
C THR A 146 -10.01 19.34 -0.70
N PHE A 147 -8.79 19.71 -1.14
CA PHE A 147 -8.51 21.06 -1.64
C PHE A 147 -9.26 21.41 -2.92
N LYS A 148 -9.54 20.43 -3.78
CA LYS A 148 -10.29 20.65 -5.02
C LYS A 148 -11.79 20.87 -4.77
N ALA A 149 -12.32 20.33 -3.66
CA ALA A 149 -13.73 20.38 -3.30
C ALA A 149 -14.12 21.61 -2.45
N SER A 150 -13.13 22.33 -1.90
CA SER A 150 -13.30 23.59 -1.17
C SER A 150 -13.37 24.79 -2.11
#